data_AF-K9LD77-F1
#
_entry.id   AF-K9LD77-F1
#
_cell.length_a   1.000
_cell.length_b   1.000
_cell.length_c   1.000
_cell.angle_alpha   90.00
_cell.angle_beta   90.00
_cell.angle_gamma   90.00
#
_symmetry.space_group_name_H-M   'P 1'
#
loop_
_entity.id
_entity.type
_entity.pdbx_description
1 polymer ?
#
loop_
_entity_poly.entity_id
_entity_poly.type
_entity_poly.pdbx_seq_one_letter_code
_entity_poly.pdbx_strand_id
1 'polypeptide(L)'
;IAPDSKASAESVYNAALALGIANQLTNILRDVGEDSRRGRIYLPLDELAQAGLTEEDIFRGKVTDKWRRFMKGQIQRARLFFDEAEKGVMHLDSASRWPVLASLWLYRQILDAIEANDY
;
A
#
# COMPACT_ATOMS: atom_id res chain seq x y z
N ILE A 1 -16.58 7.88 -15.38
CA ILE A 1 -17.61 7.05 -14.70
C ILE A 1 -18.50 6.49 -15.80
N ALA A 2 -18.83 5.20 -15.77
CA ALA A 2 -19.68 4.61 -16.81
C ALA A 2 -21.07 5.28 -16.82
N PRO A 3 -21.67 5.52 -18.01
CA PRO A 3 -22.97 6.21 -18.11
C PRO A 3 -24.12 5.49 -17.40
N ASP A 4 -24.04 4.17 -17.25
CA ASP A 4 -25.01 3.29 -16.61
C ASP A 4 -24.74 3.06 -15.11
N SER A 5 -23.65 3.62 -14.57
CA SER A 5 -23.29 3.46 -13.16
C SER A 5 -24.27 4.21 -12.25
N LYS A 6 -24.76 3.53 -11.21
CA LYS A 6 -25.57 4.12 -10.13
C LYS A 6 -24.73 4.72 -8.99
N ALA A 7 -23.40 4.61 -9.04
CA ALA A 7 -22.53 5.15 -8.01
C ALA A 7 -22.45 6.68 -8.08
N SER A 8 -22.34 7.33 -6.92
CA SER A 8 -22.09 8.76 -6.86
C SER A 8 -20.68 9.10 -7.35
N ALA A 9 -20.49 10.30 -7.90
CA ALA A 9 -19.17 10.78 -8.29
C ALA A 9 -18.19 10.79 -7.11
N GLU A 10 -18.68 11.14 -5.91
CA GLU A 10 -17.92 11.10 -4.66
C GLU A 10 -17.42 9.69 -4.33
N SER A 11 -18.27 8.66 -4.45
CA SER A 11 -17.87 7.27 -4.19
C SER A 11 -16.78 6.81 -5.17
N VAL A 12 -16.91 7.13 -6.46
CA VAL A 12 -15.88 6.76 -7.45
C VAL A 12 -14.58 7.54 -7.19
N TYR A 13 -14.67 8.81 -6.80
CA TYR A 13 -13.50 9.60 -6.42
C TYR A 13 -12.79 9.00 -5.20
N ASN A 14 -13.53 8.62 -4.15
CA ASN A 14 -12.96 8.03 -2.94
C ASN A 14 -12.26 6.70 -3.22
N ALA A 15 -12.78 5.88 -4.13
CA ALA A 15 -12.11 4.66 -4.57
C ALA A 15 -10.81 4.95 -5.37
N ALA A 16 -10.82 5.98 -6.22
CA ALA A 16 -9.61 6.42 -6.92
C ALA A 16 -8.55 6.96 -5.94
N LEU A 17 -8.98 7.70 -4.92
CA LEU A 17 -8.13 8.17 -3.82
C LEU A 17 -7.53 6.98 -3.05
N ALA A 18 -8.36 5.99 -2.71
CA ALA A 18 -7.92 4.76 -2.04
C ALA A 18 -6.84 4.02 -2.86
N LEU A 19 -7.00 3.95 -4.19
CA LEU A 19 -5.98 3.35 -5.06
C LEU A 19 -4.66 4.10 -5.00
N GLY A 20 -4.70 5.43 -5.04
CA GLY A 20 -3.51 6.28 -4.90
C GLY A 20 -2.79 6.07 -3.57
N ILE A 21 -3.56 6.00 -2.46
CA ILE A 21 -3.02 5.72 -1.13
C ILE A 21 -2.40 4.32 -1.08
N ALA A 22 -3.09 3.29 -1.58
CA ALA A 22 -2.59 1.91 -1.59
C ALA A 22 -1.26 1.80 -2.35
N ASN A 23 -1.17 2.43 -3.52
CA ASN A 23 0.05 2.45 -4.32
C ASN A 23 1.19 3.17 -3.60
N GLN A 24 0.92 4.32 -2.96
CA GLN A 24 1.95 5.07 -2.25
C GLN A 24 2.46 4.33 -1.01
N LEU A 25 1.56 3.71 -0.24
CA LEU A 25 1.94 2.84 0.87
C LEU A 25 2.80 1.67 0.37
N THR A 26 2.43 1.05 -0.75
CA THR A 26 3.18 -0.05 -1.33
C THR A 26 4.59 0.38 -1.76
N ASN A 27 4.75 1.56 -2.37
CA ASN A 27 6.06 2.12 -2.70
C ASN A 27 6.92 2.31 -1.44
N ILE A 28 6.35 2.93 -0.39
CA ILE A 28 7.06 3.11 0.89
C ILE A 28 7.54 1.77 1.45
N LEU A 29 6.68 0.74 1.43
CA LEU A 29 7.00 -0.58 2.01
C LEU A 29 8.03 -1.36 1.21
N ARG A 30 7.99 -1.30 -0.13
CA ARG A 30 8.98 -1.97 -0.98
C ARG A 30 10.36 -1.31 -0.89
N ASP A 31 10.39 0.01 -0.68
CA ASP A 31 11.61 0.80 -0.86
C ASP A 31 12.29 1.19 0.47
N VAL A 32 11.80 0.71 1.63
CA VAL A 32 12.35 1.01 2.98
C VAL A 32 13.88 0.91 3.04
N GLY A 33 14.44 -0.20 2.55
CA GLY A 33 15.88 -0.42 2.60
C GLY A 33 16.68 0.48 1.66
N GLU A 34 16.12 0.86 0.51
CA GLU A 34 16.74 1.84 -0.38
C GLU A 34 16.69 3.24 0.21
N ASP A 35 15.53 3.63 0.75
CA ASP A 35 15.32 4.93 1.38
C ASP A 35 16.20 5.11 2.61
N SER A 36 16.35 4.08 3.45
CA SER A 36 17.19 4.16 4.65
C SER A 36 18.67 4.36 4.31
N ARG A 37 19.18 3.71 3.24
CA ARG A 37 20.54 3.96 2.72
C ARG A 37 20.76 5.39 2.23
N ARG A 38 19.68 6.10 1.90
CA ARG A 38 19.70 7.52 1.49
C ARG A 38 19.40 8.46 2.67
N GLY A 39 19.35 7.94 3.91
CA GLY A 39 19.07 8.71 5.11
C GLY A 39 17.60 9.11 5.26
N ARG A 40 16.67 8.36 4.67
CA ARG A 40 15.23 8.67 4.66
C ARG A 40 14.42 7.59 5.34
N ILE A 41 13.41 8.00 6.09
CA ILE A 41 12.41 7.11 6.69
C ILE A 41 11.03 7.70 6.40
N TYR A 42 10.19 6.95 5.68
CA TYR A 42 8.81 7.32 5.36
C TYR A 42 7.76 6.59 6.22
N LEU A 43 8.21 5.70 7.10
CA LEU A 43 7.35 4.98 8.04
C LEU A 43 6.90 5.90 9.19
N PRO A 44 5.69 5.73 9.73
CA PRO A 44 5.21 6.54 10.85
C PRO A 44 6.05 6.28 12.11
N LEU A 45 6.71 7.32 12.61
CA LEU A 45 7.65 7.20 13.74
C LEU A 45 6.94 6.84 15.05
N ASP A 46 5.72 7.32 15.24
CA ASP A 46 4.87 6.98 16.38
C ASP A 46 4.48 5.50 16.38
N GLU A 47 4.15 4.94 15.21
CA GLU A 47 3.85 3.51 15.09
C GLU A 47 5.08 2.62 15.23
N LEU A 48 6.25 3.07 14.75
CA LEU A 48 7.53 2.41 15.01
C LEU A 48 7.80 2.34 16.51
N ALA A 49 7.64 3.46 17.22
CA ALA A 49 7.82 3.52 18.66
C ALA A 49 6.85 2.59 19.41
N GLN A 50 5.58 2.53 19.00
CA GLN A 50 4.59 1.59 19.55
C GLN A 50 4.98 0.12 19.32
N ALA A 51 5.62 -0.19 18.18
CA ALA A 51 6.16 -1.51 17.89
C ALA A 51 7.50 -1.81 18.60
N GLY A 52 8.04 -0.83 19.36
CA GLY A 52 9.32 -0.93 20.05
C GLY A 52 10.51 -0.99 19.08
N LEU A 53 10.39 -0.26 17.97
CA LEU A 53 11.42 -0.01 16.95
C LEU A 53 11.85 1.45 16.99
N THR A 54 13.11 1.69 16.65
CA THR A 54 13.71 3.03 16.53
C THR A 54 14.15 3.30 15.10
N GLU A 55 14.43 4.56 14.76
CA GLU A 55 15.01 4.93 13.46
C GLU A 55 16.34 4.20 13.19
N GLU A 56 17.16 4.04 14.24
CA GLU A 56 18.40 3.28 14.19
C GLU A 56 18.19 1.80 13.81
N ASP A 57 17.09 1.19 14.24
CA ASP A 57 16.76 -0.18 13.81
C ASP A 57 16.47 -0.26 12.31
N ILE A 58 15.87 0.79 11.74
CA ILE A 58 15.62 0.90 10.29
C ILE A 58 16.93 1.09 9.52
N PHE A 59 17.81 1.97 10.00
CA PHE A 59 19.12 2.19 9.37
C PHE A 59 20.03 0.96 9.44
N ARG A 60 19.92 0.14 10.49
CA ARG A 60 20.64 -1.15 10.59
C ARG A 60 20.13 -2.21 9.62
N GLY A 61 18.90 -2.07 9.11
CA GLY A 61 18.33 -2.99 8.11
C GLY A 61 18.22 -4.44 8.58
N LYS A 62 18.01 -4.67 9.90
CA LYS A 62 17.87 -6.03 10.45
C LYS A 62 16.40 -6.45 10.51
N VAL A 63 16.09 -7.54 9.82
CA VAL A 63 14.76 -8.19 9.88
C VAL A 63 14.60 -8.95 11.21
N THR A 64 13.97 -8.31 12.18
CA THR A 64 13.62 -8.89 13.49
C THR A 64 12.15 -9.28 13.57
N ASP A 65 11.74 -10.05 14.57
CA ASP A 65 10.31 -10.38 14.74
C ASP A 65 9.43 -9.16 15.04
N LYS A 66 10.01 -8.11 15.67
CA LYS A 66 9.32 -6.83 15.84
C LYS A 66 9.08 -6.17 14.49
N TRP A 67 10.10 -6.15 13.63
CA TRP A 67 10.01 -5.64 12.26
C TRP A 67 8.96 -6.39 11.45
N ARG A 68 8.98 -7.73 11.45
CA ARG A 68 7.97 -8.55 10.75
C ARG A 68 6.55 -8.22 11.21
N ARG A 69 6.32 -8.08 12.51
CA ARG A 69 5.00 -7.69 13.05
C ARG A 69 4.58 -6.30 12.61
N PHE A 70 5.49 -5.33 12.65
CA PHE A 70 5.23 -3.98 12.19
C PHE A 70 4.88 -3.95 10.69
N MET A 71 5.68 -4.60 9.85
CA MET A 71 5.47 -4.68 8.40
C MET A 71 4.17 -5.37 8.04
N LYS A 72 3.80 -6.46 8.73
CA LYS A 72 2.48 -7.11 8.56
C LYS A 72 1.32 -6.12 8.76
N GLY A 73 1.41 -5.26 9.77
CA GLY A 73 0.40 -4.22 10.02
C GLY A 73 0.29 -3.22 8.87
N GLN A 74 1.43 -2.74 8.36
CA GLN A 74 1.45 -1.78 7.25
C GLN A 74 0.99 -2.40 5.92
N ILE A 75 1.37 -3.66 5.65
CA ILE A 75 0.90 -4.40 4.48
C ILE A 75 -0.61 -4.60 4.56
N GLN A 76 -1.14 -4.97 5.72
CA GLN A 76 -2.59 -5.10 5.90
C GLN A 76 -3.31 -3.77 5.66
N ARG A 77 -2.74 -2.65 6.13
CA ARG A 77 -3.26 -1.31 5.85
C ARG A 77 -3.33 -1.02 4.34
N ALA A 78 -2.26 -1.29 3.60
CA ALA A 78 -2.25 -1.10 2.15
C ALA A 78 -3.29 -1.99 1.44
N ARG A 79 -3.43 -3.26 1.85
CA ARG A 79 -4.45 -4.19 1.34
C ARG A 79 -5.87 -3.68 1.56
N LEU A 80 -6.18 -3.09 2.71
CA LEU A 80 -7.50 -2.51 2.97
C LEU A 80 -7.84 -1.37 1.99
N PHE A 81 -6.86 -0.54 1.61
CA PHE A 81 -7.06 0.49 0.59
C PHE A 81 -7.22 -0.08 -0.81
N PHE A 82 -6.53 -1.19 -1.15
CA PHE A 82 -6.77 -1.90 -2.40
C PHE A 82 -8.19 -2.49 -2.46
N ASP A 83 -8.67 -3.07 -1.36
CA ASP A 83 -10.03 -3.61 -1.28
C ASP A 83 -11.08 -2.50 -1.45
N GLU A 84 -10.83 -1.29 -0.91
CA GLU A 84 -11.70 -0.13 -1.13
C GLU A 84 -11.65 0.39 -2.56
N ALA A 85 -10.45 0.46 -3.15
CA ALA A 85 -10.26 0.87 -4.53
C ALA A 85 -11.00 -0.05 -5.52
N GLU A 86 -10.93 -1.36 -5.31
CA GLU A 86 -11.52 -2.36 -6.20
C GLU A 86 -13.04 -2.19 -6.35
N LYS A 87 -13.74 -1.78 -5.28
CA LYS A 87 -15.19 -1.49 -5.30
C LYS A 87 -15.53 -0.40 -6.33
N GLY A 88 -14.65 0.60 -6.49
CA GLY A 88 -14.83 1.70 -7.44
C GLY A 88 -14.56 1.32 -8.89
N VAL A 89 -13.75 0.30 -9.14
CA VAL A 89 -13.29 -0.02 -10.51
C VAL A 89 -14.46 -0.44 -11.40
N MET A 90 -15.44 -1.15 -10.84
CA MET A 90 -16.65 -1.57 -11.57
C MET A 90 -17.51 -0.40 -12.06
N HIS A 91 -17.34 0.80 -11.49
CA HIS A 91 -18.06 2.01 -11.86
C HIS A 91 -17.34 2.83 -12.95
N LEU A 92 -16.14 2.43 -13.35
CA LEU A 92 -15.41 3.05 -14.45
C LEU A 92 -15.99 2.66 -15.80
N ASP A 93 -15.68 3.47 -16.81
CA ASP A 93 -15.99 3.13 -18.20
C ASP A 93 -15.32 1.80 -18.58
N SER A 94 -16.00 1.00 -19.41
CA SER A 94 -15.54 -0.31 -19.86
C SER A 94 -14.09 -0.31 -20.38
N ALA A 95 -13.68 0.73 -21.10
CA ALA A 95 -12.33 0.88 -21.63
C ALA A 95 -11.28 1.13 -20.54
N SER A 96 -11.67 1.74 -19.41
CA SER A 96 -10.77 2.05 -18.29
C SER A 96 -10.67 0.92 -17.25
N ARG A 97 -11.67 0.02 -17.16
CA ARG A 97 -11.73 -1.01 -16.12
C ARG A 97 -10.50 -1.90 -16.11
N TRP A 98 -10.17 -2.49 -17.27
CA TRP A 98 -9.08 -3.47 -17.38
C TRP A 98 -7.71 -2.90 -17.02
N PRO A 99 -7.28 -1.75 -17.57
CA PRO A 99 -6.00 -1.15 -17.18
C PRO A 99 -5.91 -0.84 -15.68
N VAL A 100 -7.01 -0.37 -15.07
CA VAL A 100 -7.04 -0.04 -13.64
C VAL A 100 -7.00 -1.31 -12.78
N LEU A 101 -7.78 -2.35 -13.12
CA LEU A 101 -7.72 -3.65 -12.43
C LEU A 101 -6.33 -4.29 -12.52
N ALA A 102 -5.74 -4.29 -13.72
CA ALA A 102 -4.41 -4.86 -13.93
C ALA A 102 -3.35 -4.14 -13.09
N SER A 103 -3.38 -2.81 -13.07
CA SER A 103 -2.49 -1.99 -12.24
C SER A 103 -2.67 -2.30 -10.75
N LEU A 104 -3.92 -2.36 -10.28
CA LEU A 104 -4.27 -2.68 -8.90
C LEU A 104 -3.71 -4.05 -8.49
N TRP A 105 -3.94 -5.09 -9.29
CA TRP A 105 -3.49 -6.45 -9.00
C TRP A 105 -1.96 -6.57 -9.00
N LEU A 106 -1.28 -5.97 -9.99
CA LEU A 106 0.19 -5.98 -10.05
C LEU A 106 0.81 -5.27 -8.85
N TYR A 107 0.26 -4.13 -8.44
CA TYR A 107 0.75 -3.43 -7.25
C TYR A 107 0.47 -4.23 -5.97
N ARG A 108 -0.70 -4.85 -5.84
CA ARG A 108 -1.02 -5.71 -4.69
C ARG A 108 -0.05 -6.88 -4.56
N GLN A 109 0.40 -7.47 -5.67
CA GLN A 109 1.38 -8.56 -5.69
C GLN A 109 2.77 -8.15 -5.18
N ILE A 110 3.13 -6.86 -5.21
CA ILE A 110 4.37 -6.38 -4.59
C ILE A 110 4.35 -6.66 -3.08
N LEU A 111 3.20 -6.49 -2.43
CA LEU A 111 3.06 -6.79 -1.01
C LEU A 111 3.27 -8.28 -0.73
N ASP A 112 2.73 -9.16 -1.59
CA ASP A 112 2.95 -10.60 -1.49
C ASP A 112 4.43 -10.95 -1.66
N ALA A 113 5.13 -10.26 -2.56
CA ALA A 113 6.56 -10.42 -2.76
C ALA A 113 7.36 -9.98 -1.52
N ILE A 114 6.97 -8.90 -0.82
CA ILE A 114 7.62 -8.50 0.45
C ILE A 114 7.48 -9.62 1.48
N GLU A 115 6.28 -10.18 1.66
CA GLU A 115 6.07 -11.28 2.61
C GLU A 115 6.83 -12.55 2.22
N ALA A 116 6.87 -12.89 0.93
CA ALA A 116 7.59 -14.05 0.42
C ALA A 116 9.12 -13.94 0.56
N ASN A 117 9.66 -12.71 0.62
CA ASN A 117 11.08 -12.44 0.87
C ASN A 117 11.41 -12.28 2.36
N ASP A 118 10.48 -12.60 3.26
CA ASP A 118 10.64 -12.49 4.72
C ASP A 118 10.86 -11.05 5.23
N TYR A 119 10.17 -10.08 4.60
CA TYR A 119 10.16 -8.65 4.96
C TYR A 119 11.53 -7.96 4.84
#